data_AF-A0A1S4EPF9-F1
#
_entry.id   AF-A0A1S4EPF9-F1
#
_cell.length_a   1.000
_cell.length_b   1.000
_cell.length_c   1.000
_cell.angle_alpha   90.00
_cell.angle_beta   90.00
_cell.angle_gamma   90.00
#
_symmetry.space_group_name_H-M   'P 1'
#
loop_
_entity.id
_entity.type
_entity.pdbx_description
1 polymer ?
#
loop_
_entity_poly.entity_id
_entity_poly.type
_entity_poly.pdbx_seq_one_letter_code
_entity_poly.pdbx_strand_id
1 'polypeptide(L)'
;LEGVTSTKTNQETEAYQTVTIEELPFVLLLHLKCFDYKSHSCHKIQKALDFPVLLSLEPRLLSSGKNKKLSGGPPNGPKNKQYKLFAVVYHDGKEASKGHYITDVFHVGYSGWIRYDDANVRFVMEQEVLHPRPPRVPYILYYRRADTIGK
;
A
#
# COMPACT_ATOMS: atom_id res chain seq x y z
N LEU A 1 -5.55 -23.91 4.41
CA LEU A 1 -4.19 -24.49 4.53
C LEU A 1 -4.37 -26.00 4.53
N GLU A 2 -3.88 -26.69 3.51
CA GLU A 2 -3.97 -28.15 3.42
C GLU A 2 -2.87 -28.81 4.28
N GLY A 3 -3.14 -30.02 4.79
CA GLY A 3 -2.16 -30.79 5.55
C GLY A 3 -1.90 -30.31 6.98
N VAL A 4 -2.82 -29.55 7.60
CA VAL A 4 -2.67 -29.11 9.00
C VAL A 4 -3.24 -30.16 9.95
N THR A 5 -2.36 -30.80 10.71
CA THR A 5 -2.73 -31.78 11.74
C THR A 5 -2.90 -31.12 13.10
N SER A 6 -4.03 -31.36 13.75
CA SER A 6 -4.30 -30.89 15.11
C SER A 6 -3.38 -31.59 16.12
N THR A 7 -2.61 -30.82 16.89
CA THR A 7 -1.73 -31.35 17.96
C THR A 7 -2.48 -31.99 19.12
N LYS A 8 -3.80 -31.76 19.23
CA LYS A 8 -4.65 -32.33 20.29
C LYS A 8 -5.30 -33.65 19.89
N THR A 9 -5.61 -33.82 18.61
CA THR A 9 -6.40 -34.97 18.12
C THR A 9 -5.63 -35.85 17.14
N ASN A 10 -4.44 -35.44 16.68
CA ASN A 10 -3.64 -36.10 15.63
C ASN A 10 -4.44 -36.39 14.35
N GLN A 11 -5.48 -35.61 14.09
CA GLN A 11 -6.29 -35.70 12.87
C GLN A 11 -6.03 -34.50 11.98
N GLU A 12 -6.14 -34.73 10.67
CA GLU A 12 -6.12 -33.67 9.68
C GLU A 12 -7.37 -32.80 9.84
N THR A 13 -7.17 -31.48 9.79
CA THR A 13 -8.23 -30.49 10.01
C THR A 13 -8.14 -29.38 8.98
N GLU A 14 -9.30 -28.84 8.59
CA GLU A 14 -9.31 -27.59 7.84
C GLU A 14 -8.75 -26.45 8.70
N ALA A 15 -7.73 -25.76 8.17
CA ALA A 15 -7.12 -24.63 8.83
C ALA A 15 -7.25 -23.34 7.99
N TYR A 16 -7.59 -22.27 8.69
CA TYR A 16 -7.73 -20.92 8.15
C TYR A 16 -6.61 -20.03 8.70
N GLN A 17 -6.03 -19.18 7.84
CA GLN A 17 -5.05 -18.17 8.24
C GLN A 17 -5.60 -16.79 7.91
N THR A 18 -5.45 -15.86 8.84
CA THR A 18 -5.78 -14.45 8.62
C THR A 18 -4.58 -13.62 9.03
N VAL A 19 -4.16 -12.70 8.16
CA VAL A 19 -3.09 -11.74 8.44
C VAL A 19 -3.74 -10.43 8.84
N THR A 20 -3.30 -9.86 9.96
CA THR A 20 -3.77 -8.58 10.47
C THR A 20 -2.59 -7.69 10.83
N ILE A 21 -2.83 -6.38 10.90
CA ILE A 21 -1.86 -5.38 11.31
C ILE A 21 -1.97 -5.22 12.83
N GLU A 22 -0.90 -5.55 13.55
CA GLU A 22 -0.84 -5.42 15.00
C GLU A 22 -0.49 -4.00 15.47
N GLU A 23 0.34 -3.31 14.71
CA GLU A 23 0.79 -1.94 14.97
C GLU A 23 0.77 -1.11 13.69
N LEU A 24 0.33 0.14 13.80
CA LEU A 24 0.25 1.09 12.70
C LEU A 24 1.61 1.76 12.50
N PRO A 25 2.36 1.47 11.42
CA PRO A 25 3.66 2.08 11.21
C PRO A 25 3.54 3.58 10.91
N PHE A 26 4.57 4.38 11.21
CA PHE A 26 4.58 5.80 10.84
C PHE A 26 4.56 6.00 9.31
N VAL A 27 5.21 5.09 8.59
CA VAL A 27 5.19 5.03 7.13
C VAL A 27 4.71 3.64 6.72
N LEU A 28 3.57 3.59 6.03
CA LEU A 28 3.01 2.39 5.43
C LEU A 28 3.48 2.31 3.97
N LEU A 29 4.19 1.24 3.65
CA LEU A 29 4.65 0.94 2.29
C LEU A 29 3.76 -0.17 1.73
N LEU A 30 3.03 0.13 0.66
CA LEU A 30 2.21 -0.85 -0.05
C LEU A 30 2.89 -1.21 -1.37
N HIS A 31 3.41 -2.42 -1.46
CA HIS A 31 4.00 -2.97 -2.68
C HIS A 31 2.92 -3.74 -3.46
N LEU A 32 2.51 -3.19 -4.59
CA LEU A 32 1.49 -3.73 -5.47
C LEU A 32 2.13 -4.69 -6.48
N LYS A 33 2.17 -5.98 -6.14
CA LYS A 33 2.68 -7.03 -7.03
C LYS A 33 1.64 -7.39 -8.11
N CYS A 34 1.39 -6.46 -9.03
CA CYS A 34 0.43 -6.63 -10.12
C CYS A 34 1.05 -7.42 -11.29
N PHE A 35 1.47 -8.66 -11.03
CA PHE A 35 2.06 -9.57 -12.00
C PHE A 35 1.44 -10.96 -11.88
N ASP A 36 1.10 -11.57 -13.02
CA ASP A 36 0.64 -12.95 -13.11
C ASP A 36 1.81 -13.83 -13.57
N TYR A 37 2.29 -14.69 -12.68
CA TYR A 37 3.38 -15.64 -12.96
C TYR A 37 2.79 -17.02 -13.20
N LYS A 38 2.90 -17.51 -14.44
CA LYS A 38 2.63 -18.90 -14.84
C LYS A 38 3.95 -19.57 -15.21
N SER A 39 4.00 -20.91 -15.20
CA SER A 39 5.25 -21.71 -15.19
C SER A 39 6.37 -21.26 -16.14
N HIS A 40 6.05 -20.62 -17.28
CA HIS A 40 7.05 -20.03 -18.20
C HIS A 40 6.69 -18.61 -18.71
N SER A 41 5.72 -17.92 -18.11
CA SER A 41 5.34 -16.57 -18.52
C SER A 41 5.05 -15.65 -17.33
N CYS A 42 5.44 -14.38 -17.46
CA CYS A 42 5.10 -13.34 -16.51
C CYS A 42 4.39 -12.21 -17.25
N HIS A 43 3.13 -11.97 -16.89
CA HIS A 43 2.31 -10.94 -17.50
C HIS A 43 2.06 -9.81 -16.51
N LYS A 44 2.33 -8.58 -16.95
CA LYS A 44 1.97 -7.39 -16.18
C LYS A 44 0.46 -7.23 -16.17
N ILE A 45 -0.11 -7.07 -14.98
CA ILE A 45 -1.54 -6.78 -14.82
C ILE A 45 -1.72 -5.26 -14.94
N GLN A 46 -2.25 -4.81 -16.07
CA GLN A 46 -2.54 -3.40 -16.34
C GLN A 46 -3.96 -3.05 -15.92
N LYS A 47 -4.24 -3.15 -14.62
CA LYS A 47 -5.55 -2.81 -14.06
C LYS A 47 -5.52 -1.39 -13.47
N ALA A 48 -6.58 -0.62 -13.72
CA ALA A 48 -6.80 0.62 -12.98
C ALA A 48 -6.95 0.28 -11.49
N LEU A 49 -6.08 0.84 -10.67
CA LEU A 49 -6.11 0.69 -9.22
C LEU A 49 -6.42 2.04 -8.61
N ASP A 50 -7.43 2.07 -7.76
CA ASP A 50 -7.74 3.26 -6.98
C ASP A 50 -6.85 3.30 -5.74
N PHE A 51 -6.14 4.41 -5.56
CA PHE A 51 -5.34 4.66 -4.37
C PHE A 51 -5.58 6.11 -3.90
N PRO A 52 -6.34 6.33 -2.81
CA PRO A 52 -6.73 7.68 -2.41
C PRO A 52 -5.57 8.46 -1.77
N VAL A 53 -5.61 9.79 -1.86
CA VAL A 53 -4.65 10.64 -1.12
C VAL A 53 -4.80 10.45 0.39
N LEU A 54 -6.01 10.23 0.88
CA LEU A 54 -6.30 9.91 2.28
C LEU A 54 -6.81 8.47 2.38
N LEU A 55 -5.94 7.56 2.85
CA LEU A 55 -6.26 6.16 3.07
C LEU A 55 -6.75 5.95 4.50
N SER A 56 -7.97 5.43 4.66
CA SER A 56 -8.49 4.99 5.96
C SER A 56 -8.40 3.47 6.08
N LEU A 57 -7.69 2.97 7.09
CA LEU A 57 -7.61 1.53 7.31
C LEU A 57 -8.87 0.98 7.98
N GLU A 58 -9.46 -0.06 7.37
CA GLU A 58 -10.64 -0.71 7.92
C GLU A 58 -10.33 -1.45 9.25
N PRO A 59 -11.25 -1.45 10.23
CA PRO A 59 -11.04 -2.15 11.50
C PRO A 59 -10.78 -3.66 11.37
N ARG A 60 -11.27 -4.29 10.30
CA ARG A 60 -11.09 -5.74 10.04
C ARG A 60 -9.64 -6.10 9.70
N LEU A 61 -8.85 -5.14 9.21
CA LEU A 61 -7.44 -5.32 8.92
C LEU A 61 -6.57 -5.30 10.18
N LEU A 62 -7.12 -4.90 11.33
CA LEU A 62 -6.41 -4.74 12.59
C LEU A 62 -6.67 -5.92 13.53
N SER A 63 -5.67 -6.31 14.32
CA SER A 63 -5.83 -7.42 15.25
C SER A 63 -6.88 -7.11 16.33
N SER A 64 -7.83 -8.03 16.52
CA SER A 64 -9.00 -7.87 17.40
C SER A 64 -8.66 -7.54 18.86
N GLY A 65 -7.46 -7.91 19.33
CA GLY A 65 -6.99 -7.62 20.70
C GLY A 65 -6.83 -6.13 21.01
N LYS A 66 -6.69 -5.26 20.00
CA LYS A 66 -6.58 -3.80 20.20
C LYS A 66 -7.81 -3.04 19.73
N ASN A 67 -8.75 -3.64 19.00
CA ASN A 67 -9.99 -2.97 18.57
C ASN A 67 -10.83 -2.43 19.75
N LYS A 68 -10.72 -3.02 20.96
CA LYS A 68 -11.36 -2.53 22.19
C LYS A 68 -10.54 -1.48 22.97
N LYS A 69 -9.23 -1.36 22.71
CA LYS A 69 -8.33 -0.34 23.28
C LYS A 69 -8.03 0.82 22.32
N LEU A 70 -8.53 0.79 21.08
CA LEU A 70 -8.41 1.90 20.13
C LEU A 70 -9.61 2.87 20.20
N SER A 71 -10.70 2.47 20.87
CA SER A 71 -11.80 3.36 21.26
C SER A 71 -11.77 3.74 22.75
N GLY A 72 -10.83 3.21 23.55
CA GLY A 72 -10.75 3.46 25.00
C GLY A 72 -9.46 2.99 25.71
N GLY A 73 -8.34 2.90 24.99
CA GLY A 73 -7.02 2.53 25.56
C GLY A 73 -6.22 3.73 26.05
N PRO A 74 -5.00 3.50 26.58
CA PRO A 74 -4.21 4.53 27.28
C PRO A 74 -4.01 5.77 26.42
N PRO A 75 -3.82 6.97 27.02
CA PRO A 75 -3.89 8.28 26.34
C PRO A 75 -2.98 8.46 25.10
N ASN A 76 -2.04 7.52 24.86
CA ASN A 76 -0.97 7.59 23.87
C ASN A 76 -1.06 6.55 22.72
N GLY A 77 -2.15 5.81 22.55
CA GLY A 77 -2.35 4.96 21.36
C GLY A 77 -2.76 5.78 20.12
N PRO A 78 -2.35 5.40 18.88
CA PRO A 78 -2.70 6.17 17.68
C PRO A 78 -4.22 6.13 17.46
N LYS A 79 -4.89 7.25 17.75
CA LYS A 79 -6.34 7.43 17.55
C LYS A 79 -6.72 7.47 16.07
N ASN A 80 -5.74 7.74 15.19
CA ASN A 80 -5.98 7.96 13.78
C ASN A 80 -5.52 6.77 12.94
N LYS A 81 -6.47 6.13 12.25
CA LYS A 81 -6.25 5.04 11.28
C LYS A 81 -6.07 5.56 9.85
N GLN A 82 -5.85 6.87 9.72
CA GLN A 82 -5.67 7.54 8.44
C GLN A 82 -4.20 7.71 8.09
N TYR A 83 -3.92 7.53 6.82
CA TYR A 83 -2.63 7.78 6.21
C TYR A 83 -2.79 8.72 5.03
N LYS A 84 -1.83 9.62 4.85
CA LYS A 84 -1.77 10.50 3.69
C LYS A 84 -0.71 10.00 2.72
N LEU A 85 -1.11 9.82 1.46
CA LEU A 85 -0.20 9.50 0.36
C LEU A 85 0.79 10.66 0.21
N PHE A 86 2.08 10.35 0.08
CA PHE A 86 3.11 11.35 -0.17
C PHE A 86 4.11 10.95 -1.23
N ALA A 87 4.16 9.69 -1.64
CA ALA A 87 4.89 9.30 -2.85
C ALA A 87 4.25 8.08 -3.53
N VAL A 88 4.38 8.03 -4.85
CA VAL A 88 3.98 6.91 -5.70
C VAL A 88 5.13 6.60 -6.63
N VAL A 89 5.60 5.36 -6.60
CA VAL A 89 6.50 4.81 -7.62
C VAL A 89 5.64 4.05 -8.62
N TYR A 90 5.80 4.39 -9.89
CA TYR A 90 5.12 3.74 -11.00
C TYR A 90 6.07 2.82 -11.75
N HIS A 91 5.54 1.71 -12.27
CA HIS A 91 6.20 0.96 -13.33
C HIS A 91 5.55 1.31 -14.67
N ASP A 92 6.31 1.90 -15.59
CA ASP A 92 5.90 2.30 -16.92
C ASP A 92 6.45 1.33 -17.97
N GLY A 93 5.57 0.51 -18.55
CA GLY A 93 5.99 -0.56 -19.46
C GLY A 93 4.90 -1.61 -19.63
N LYS A 94 4.93 -2.35 -20.74
CA LYS A 94 3.95 -3.41 -21.03
C LYS A 94 4.36 -4.76 -20.44
N GLU A 95 5.67 -5.01 -20.36
CA GLU A 95 6.22 -6.26 -19.83
C GLU A 95 6.35 -6.19 -18.30
N ALA A 96 6.40 -7.34 -17.64
CA ALA A 96 6.66 -7.41 -16.20
C ALA A 96 8.16 -7.30 -15.86
N SER A 97 9.02 -7.75 -16.79
CA SER A 97 10.47 -7.82 -16.64
C SER A 97 11.21 -6.60 -17.17
N LYS A 98 10.51 -5.70 -17.88
CA LYS A 98 11.08 -4.49 -18.49
C LYS A 98 10.12 -3.33 -18.34
N GLY A 99 10.70 -2.15 -18.17
CA GLY A 99 9.98 -0.90 -18.13
C GLY A 99 10.86 0.19 -17.55
N HIS A 100 10.21 1.28 -17.18
CA HIS A 100 10.81 2.47 -16.62
C HIS A 100 10.15 2.83 -15.29
N TYR A 101 10.95 3.26 -14.32
CA TYR A 101 10.43 3.65 -13.00
C TYR A 101 10.39 5.16 -12.88
N ILE A 102 9.21 5.67 -12.58
CA ILE A 102 8.93 7.11 -12.42
C ILE A 102 8.33 7.30 -11.03
N THR A 103 8.66 8.41 -10.37
CA THR A 103 8.14 8.68 -9.02
C THR A 103 7.44 10.03 -8.96
N ASP A 104 6.23 10.06 -8.40
CA ASP A 104 5.57 11.31 -8.01
C ASP A 104 5.68 11.47 -6.50
N VAL A 105 6.10 12.65 -6.03
CA VAL A 105 6.29 12.97 -4.61
C VAL A 105 5.55 14.25 -4.26
N PHE A 106 4.80 14.24 -3.15
CA PHE A 106 4.17 15.43 -2.61
C PHE A 106 5.19 16.25 -1.81
N HIS A 107 5.55 17.42 -2.31
CA HIS A 107 6.51 18.31 -1.68
C HIS A 107 5.80 19.31 -0.77
N VAL A 108 5.99 19.17 0.55
CA VAL A 108 5.30 20.00 1.56
C VAL A 108 5.56 21.49 1.36
N GLY A 109 6.79 21.89 1.04
CA GLY A 109 7.15 23.31 0.85
C GLY A 109 6.50 23.96 -0.39
N TYR A 110 6.13 23.16 -1.39
CA TYR A 110 5.42 23.66 -2.59
C TYR A 110 3.92 23.40 -2.51
N SER A 111 3.47 22.66 -1.49
CA SER A 111 2.11 22.15 -1.37
C SER A 111 1.61 21.50 -2.67
N GLY A 112 2.47 20.74 -3.34
CA GLY A 112 2.19 20.21 -4.67
C GLY A 112 2.99 18.96 -5.01
N TRP A 113 2.55 18.28 -6.08
CA TRP A 113 3.18 17.06 -6.56
C TRP A 113 4.26 17.36 -7.60
N ILE A 114 5.40 16.69 -7.45
CA ILE A 114 6.52 16.74 -8.39
C ILE A 114 6.77 15.33 -8.91
N ARG A 115 6.83 15.20 -10.24
CA ARG A 115 7.23 13.99 -10.94
C ARG A 115 8.72 14.02 -11.20
N TYR A 116 9.38 12.93 -10.81
CA TYR A 116 10.78 12.63 -11.08
C TYR A 116 10.84 11.49 -12.09
N ASP A 117 11.29 11.83 -13.29
CA ASP A 117 11.47 10.93 -14.43
C ASP A 117 12.90 11.10 -14.95
N ASP A 118 13.83 10.35 -14.35
CA ASP A 118 15.27 10.53 -14.49
C ASP A 118 15.71 12.00 -14.32
N ALA A 119 16.24 12.62 -15.37
CA ALA A 119 16.67 14.02 -15.37
C ALA A 119 15.50 15.01 -15.55
N ASN A 120 14.30 14.53 -15.91
CA ASN A 120 13.11 15.37 -16.08
C ASN A 120 12.36 15.47 -14.74
N VAL A 121 12.34 16.69 -14.19
CA VAL A 121 11.64 17.00 -12.96
C VAL A 121 10.60 18.08 -13.24
N ARG A 122 9.33 17.81 -12.95
CA ARG A 122 8.23 18.75 -13.23
C ARG A 122 7.10 18.65 -12.24
N PHE A 123 6.33 19.73 -12.10
CA PHE A 123 5.06 19.68 -11.39
C PHE A 123 4.04 18.81 -12.14
N VAL A 124 3.18 18.13 -11.37
CA VAL A 124 2.03 17.36 -11.86
C VAL A 124 0.81 17.66 -11.01
N MET A 125 -0.37 17.60 -11.62
CA MET A 125 -1.62 17.72 -10.86
C MET A 125 -1.90 16.43 -10.09
N GLU A 126 -2.54 16.54 -8.92
CA GLU A 126 -2.97 15.38 -8.14
C GLU A 126 -3.82 14.41 -8.98
N GLN A 127 -4.68 14.92 -9.86
CA GLN A 127 -5.46 14.08 -10.77
C GLN A 127 -4.58 13.20 -11.68
N GLU A 128 -3.44 13.71 -12.16
CA GLU A 128 -2.48 12.94 -12.96
C GLU A 128 -1.72 11.90 -12.13
N VAL A 129 -1.52 12.16 -10.83
CA VAL A 129 -0.91 11.22 -9.89
C VAL A 129 -1.86 10.04 -9.66
N LEU A 130 -3.14 10.33 -9.39
CA LEU A 130 -4.17 9.35 -9.07
C LEU A 130 -4.67 8.56 -10.28
N HIS A 131 -4.56 9.12 -11.49
CA HIS A 131 -5.00 8.48 -12.73
C HIS A 131 -3.84 8.36 -13.73
N PRO A 132 -2.85 7.49 -13.44
CA PRO A 132 -1.74 7.27 -14.36
C PRO A 132 -2.23 6.70 -15.69
N ARG A 133 -1.64 7.16 -16.79
CA ARG A 133 -2.01 6.68 -18.13
C ARG A 133 -1.33 5.33 -18.42
N PRO A 134 -2.06 4.31 -18.89
CA PRO A 134 -1.44 3.07 -19.37
C PRO A 134 -0.34 3.35 -20.41
N PRO A 135 0.76 2.59 -20.42
CA PRO A 135 0.99 1.33 -19.70
C PRO A 135 1.52 1.48 -18.27
N ARG A 136 1.56 2.71 -17.74
CA ARG A 136 1.97 3.04 -16.38
C ARG A 136 0.96 2.56 -15.35
N VAL A 137 1.45 1.90 -14.31
CA VAL A 137 0.64 1.46 -13.16
C VAL A 137 1.37 1.79 -11.87
N PRO A 138 0.66 2.08 -10.77
CA PRO A 138 1.29 2.24 -9.46
C PRO A 138 1.95 0.90 -9.05
N TYR A 139 3.14 0.99 -8.47
CA TYR A 139 3.93 -0.16 -8.04
C TYR A 139 4.21 -0.13 -6.54
N ILE A 140 4.68 1.02 -6.02
CA ILE A 140 4.88 1.21 -4.58
C ILE A 140 4.16 2.49 -4.16
N LEU A 141 3.31 2.38 -3.14
CA LEU A 141 2.62 3.51 -2.53
C LEU A 141 3.24 3.81 -1.17
N TYR A 142 3.57 5.08 -0.93
CA TYR A 142 4.10 5.55 0.33
C TYR A 142 3.07 6.42 1.03
N TYR A 143 2.66 5.93 2.20
CA TYR A 143 1.63 6.53 3.02
C TYR A 143 2.24 6.92 4.38
N ARG A 144 2.07 8.16 4.80
CA ARG A 144 2.50 8.62 6.14
C ARG A 144 1.31 8.69 7.06
N ARG A 145 1.45 8.18 8.28
CA ARG A 145 0.37 8.20 9.28
C ARG A 145 0.02 9.65 9.61
N ALA A 146 -1.26 10.01 9.49
CA ALA A 146 -1.68 11.40 9.46
C ALA A 146 -1.35 12.17 10.75
N ASP A 147 -1.35 11.50 11.91
CA ASP A 147 -1.01 12.05 13.23
C ASP A 147 0.50 12.35 13.43
N THR A 148 1.33 12.01 12.45
CA THR A 148 2.79 12.23 12.45
C THR A 148 3.22 13.34 11.50
N ILE A 149 2.30 13.92 10.73
CA ILE A 149 2.63 14.98 9.78
C ILE A 149 2.82 16.30 10.54
N GLY A 150 3.95 16.98 10.32
CA GLY A 150 4.26 18.25 10.99
C GLY A 150 4.78 18.14 12.43
N LYS A 151 5.06 16.91 12.89
CA LYS A 151 5.86 16.64 14.09
C LYS A 151 7.31 16.39 13.73
#